data_AF-A0A1X1B8P6-F1
#
_entry.id   AF-A0A1X1B8P6-F1
#
_cell.length_a   1.000
_cell.length_b   1.000
_cell.length_c   1.000
_cell.angle_alpha   90.00
_cell.angle_beta   90.00
_cell.angle_gamma   90.00
#
_symmetry.space_group_name_H-M   'P 1'
#
loop_
_entity.id
_entity.type
_entity.pdbx_description
1 polymer ?
#
loop_
_entity_poly.entity_id
_entity_poly.type
_entity_poly.pdbx_seq_one_letter_code
_entity_poly.pdbx_strand_id
1 'polypeptide(L)'
;MSDGVVIDSPVVGVVSELDAAIARLSELDLTALSDVDCVRVVERLEVASRRLSAAGLPVLREVAVRRAYSKVGCSSPAAVLTSVARLRPGAAKARVQAMDALTPSVTPSGEVIEPRFPETAALLAEGVIDLDHVGAVVKVMGKIPHKIDPEQRANTEVALADLCRRYNPAAVETIGERIVDYLDPDGRLADDVDRAKKRGVSVGDQAVDMMAKVAGHLDP
;
A
#
# COMPACT_ATOMS: atom_id res chain seq x y z
N MET A 1 -31.76 1.09 16.18
CA MET A 1 -31.54 0.94 14.73
C MET A 1 -32.07 2.19 14.09
N SER A 2 -31.21 3.18 13.90
CA SER A 2 -31.57 4.40 13.16
C SER A 2 -31.38 4.09 11.69
N ASP A 3 -32.47 4.07 10.94
CA ASP A 3 -32.47 4.11 9.48
C ASP A 3 -31.64 5.32 9.04
N GLY A 4 -30.38 5.05 8.71
CA GLY A 4 -29.48 6.05 8.17
C GLY A 4 -29.96 6.35 6.76
N VAL A 5 -30.34 7.61 6.54
CA VAL A 5 -30.60 8.20 5.24
C VAL A 5 -29.65 7.60 4.21
N VAL A 6 -30.18 6.78 3.30
CA VAL A 6 -29.47 6.40 2.09
C VAL A 6 -29.45 7.66 1.24
N ILE A 7 -28.45 8.52 1.52
CA ILE A 7 -28.09 9.57 0.59
C ILE A 7 -27.69 8.82 -0.68
N ASP A 8 -28.41 9.06 -1.77
CA ASP A 8 -28.02 8.67 -3.11
C ASP A 8 -26.64 9.27 -3.38
N SER A 9 -25.62 8.52 -2.99
CA SER A 9 -24.23 8.94 -3.01
C SER A 9 -23.70 8.51 -4.35
N PRO A 10 -23.11 9.42 -5.15
CA PRO A 10 -22.45 9.06 -6.40
C PRO A 10 -21.47 7.88 -6.25
N VAL A 11 -20.87 7.73 -5.08
CA VAL A 11 -19.99 6.60 -4.73
C VAL A 11 -20.73 5.26 -4.74
N VAL A 12 -21.96 5.21 -4.20
CA VAL A 12 -22.77 3.98 -4.18
C VAL A 12 -23.20 3.59 -5.59
N GLY A 13 -23.58 4.58 -6.42
CA GLY A 13 -23.90 4.36 -7.83
C GLY A 13 -22.73 3.76 -8.61
N VAL A 14 -21.54 4.37 -8.52
CA VAL A 14 -20.33 3.87 -9.20
C VAL A 14 -19.91 2.48 -8.73
N VAL A 15 -20.01 2.17 -7.44
CA VAL A 15 -19.73 0.81 -6.92
C VAL A 15 -20.74 -0.20 -7.49
N SER A 16 -22.01 0.18 -7.60
CA SER A 16 -23.05 -0.70 -8.15
C SER A 16 -22.84 -0.97 -9.65
N GLU A 17 -22.40 0.04 -10.40
CA GLU A 17 -22.01 -0.11 -11.81
C GLU A 17 -20.80 -1.03 -11.99
N LEU A 18 -19.81 -0.93 -11.10
CA LEU A 18 -18.65 -1.84 -11.06
C LEU A 18 -19.10 -3.28 -10.80
N ASP A 19 -19.95 -3.51 -9.79
CA ASP A 19 -20.49 -4.84 -9.48
C ASP A 19 -21.27 -5.42 -10.67
N ALA A 20 -22.08 -4.61 -11.34
CA ALA A 20 -22.81 -5.01 -12.54
C ALA A 20 -21.88 -5.31 -13.73
N ALA A 21 -20.76 -4.60 -13.87
CA ALA A 21 -19.76 -4.89 -14.90
C ALA A 21 -19.03 -6.22 -14.63
N ILE A 22 -18.67 -6.50 -13.37
CA ILE A 22 -18.04 -7.77 -12.95
C ILE A 22 -19.00 -8.94 -13.19
N ALA A 23 -20.28 -8.80 -12.82
CA ALA A 23 -21.29 -9.83 -13.06
C ALA A 23 -21.40 -10.16 -14.56
N ARG A 24 -21.53 -9.14 -15.43
CA ARG A 24 -21.58 -9.35 -16.88
C ARG A 24 -20.32 -10.00 -17.44
N LEU A 25 -19.13 -9.60 -16.97
CA LEU A 25 -17.88 -10.22 -17.40
C LEU A 25 -17.86 -11.73 -17.10
N SER A 26 -18.42 -12.15 -15.96
CA SER A 26 -18.48 -13.56 -15.57
C SER A 26 -19.44 -14.43 -16.39
N GLU A 27 -20.36 -13.79 -17.13
CA GLU A 27 -21.35 -14.46 -18.00
C GLU A 27 -20.90 -14.56 -19.47
N LEU A 28 -19.81 -13.89 -19.85
CA LEU A 28 -19.32 -13.91 -21.22
C LEU A 28 -18.70 -15.26 -21.59
N ASP A 29 -19.10 -15.79 -22.75
CA ASP A 29 -18.39 -16.90 -23.37
C ASP A 29 -17.08 -16.41 -24.00
N LEU A 30 -15.95 -16.88 -23.46
CA LEU A 30 -14.61 -16.51 -23.91
C LEU A 30 -14.05 -17.46 -24.98
N THR A 31 -14.78 -18.50 -25.38
CA THR A 31 -14.28 -19.52 -26.33
C THR A 31 -14.02 -18.97 -27.74
N ALA A 32 -14.63 -17.84 -28.09
CA ALA A 32 -14.42 -17.15 -29.37
C ALA A 32 -13.18 -16.24 -29.38
N LEU A 33 -12.51 -16.02 -28.23
CA LEU A 33 -11.29 -15.23 -28.17
C LEU A 33 -10.11 -16.00 -28.76
N SER A 34 -9.22 -15.27 -29.46
CA SER A 34 -7.92 -15.82 -29.81
C SER A 34 -7.03 -15.95 -28.56
N ASP A 35 -6.01 -16.82 -28.60
CA ASP A 35 -5.03 -16.95 -27.52
C ASP A 35 -4.37 -15.61 -27.15
N VAL A 36 -4.12 -14.77 -28.16
CA VAL A 36 -3.53 -13.43 -27.98
C VAL A 36 -4.52 -12.49 -27.27
N ASP A 37 -5.81 -12.57 -27.60
CA ASP A 37 -6.83 -11.76 -26.95
C ASP A 37 -7.06 -12.21 -25.50
N CYS A 38 -6.99 -13.52 -25.21
CA CYS A 38 -7.02 -14.04 -23.85
C CYS A 38 -5.92 -13.42 -22.98
N VAL A 39 -4.68 -13.39 -23.47
CA VAL A 39 -3.55 -12.77 -22.74
C VAL A 39 -3.76 -11.27 -22.55
N ARG A 40 -4.24 -10.55 -23.59
CA ARG A 40 -4.56 -9.11 -23.48
C ARG A 40 -5.68 -8.84 -22.48
N VAL A 41 -6.68 -9.70 -22.40
CA VAL A 41 -7.77 -9.56 -21.41
C VAL A 41 -7.23 -9.75 -20.00
N VAL A 42 -6.39 -10.77 -19.76
CA VAL A 42 -5.72 -10.97 -18.46
C VAL A 42 -4.95 -9.71 -18.04
N GLU A 43 -4.12 -9.16 -18.93
CA GLU A 43 -3.36 -7.92 -18.65
C GLU A 43 -4.28 -6.77 -18.25
N ARG A 44 -5.38 -6.56 -18.99
CA ARG A 44 -6.35 -5.49 -18.70
C ARG A 44 -7.07 -5.69 -17.37
N LEU A 45 -7.38 -6.93 -16.99
CA LEU A 45 -8.01 -7.25 -15.72
C LEU A 45 -7.06 -6.99 -14.54
N GLU A 46 -5.78 -7.31 -14.69
CA GLU A 46 -4.75 -7.00 -13.68
C GLU A 46 -4.57 -5.47 -13.50
N VAL A 47 -4.53 -4.72 -14.60
CA VAL A 47 -4.51 -3.24 -14.55
C VAL A 47 -5.75 -2.70 -13.84
N ALA A 48 -6.95 -3.21 -14.16
CA ALA A 48 -8.19 -2.80 -13.51
C ALA A 48 -8.18 -3.10 -12.01
N SER A 49 -7.68 -4.28 -11.60
CA SER A 49 -7.54 -4.69 -10.19
C SER A 49 -6.61 -3.75 -9.40
N ARG A 50 -5.48 -3.35 -9.99
CA ARG A 50 -4.53 -2.39 -9.39
C ARG A 50 -5.15 -1.00 -9.25
N ARG A 51 -5.84 -0.52 -10.29
CA ARG A 51 -6.57 0.77 -10.26
C ARG A 51 -7.67 0.78 -9.22
N LEU A 52 -8.42 -0.32 -9.08
CA LEU A 52 -9.43 -0.47 -8.04
C LEU A 52 -8.79 -0.42 -6.64
N SER A 53 -7.64 -1.08 -6.48
CA SER A 53 -6.87 -1.01 -5.23
C SER A 53 -6.44 0.43 -4.92
N ALA A 54 -5.98 1.19 -5.91
CA ALA A 54 -5.64 2.61 -5.79
C ALA A 54 -6.85 3.46 -5.36
N ALA A 55 -7.97 3.31 -6.05
CA ALA A 55 -9.21 4.04 -5.80
C ALA A 55 -9.82 3.75 -4.43
N GLY A 56 -9.53 2.58 -3.84
CA GLY A 56 -9.95 2.23 -2.49
C GLY A 56 -9.15 2.91 -1.37
N LEU A 57 -7.93 3.39 -1.63
CA LEU A 57 -7.08 3.98 -0.58
C LEU A 57 -7.66 5.27 0.02
N PRO A 58 -8.19 6.24 -0.76
CA PRO A 58 -8.87 7.42 -0.20
C PRO A 58 -10.09 7.07 0.66
N VAL A 59 -10.83 6.01 0.33
CA VAL A 59 -11.96 5.55 1.16
C VAL A 59 -11.45 5.03 2.50
N LEU A 60 -10.39 4.24 2.50
CA LEU A 60 -9.75 3.77 3.73
C LEU A 60 -9.17 4.94 4.54
N ARG A 61 -8.67 5.98 3.87
CA ARG A 61 -8.18 7.21 4.50
C ARG A 61 -9.30 7.93 5.27
N GLU A 62 -10.48 8.06 4.67
CA GLU A 62 -11.64 8.61 5.36
C GLU A 62 -12.07 7.75 6.56
N VAL A 63 -11.99 6.42 6.45
CA VAL A 63 -12.23 5.52 7.60
C VAL A 63 -11.26 5.80 8.74
N ALA A 64 -9.99 6.06 8.43
CA ALA A 64 -8.96 6.38 9.43
C ALA A 64 -9.17 7.77 10.06
N VAL A 65 -9.29 8.82 9.23
CA VAL A 65 -9.42 10.23 9.66
C VAL A 65 -10.68 10.44 10.51
N ARG A 66 -11.82 9.91 10.08
CA ARG A 66 -13.10 10.02 10.82
C ARG A 66 -13.20 9.07 12.00
N ARG A 67 -12.20 8.20 12.19
CA ARG A 67 -12.23 7.05 13.11
C ARG A 67 -13.49 6.20 12.92
N ALA A 68 -13.95 6.06 11.67
CA ALA A 68 -15.18 5.34 11.34
C ALA A 68 -15.10 3.85 11.70
N TYR A 69 -13.89 3.29 11.79
CA TYR A 69 -13.65 1.94 12.30
C TYR A 69 -14.26 1.71 13.70
N SER A 70 -14.34 2.73 14.55
CA SER A 70 -14.95 2.62 15.89
C SER A 70 -16.46 2.41 15.83
N LYS A 71 -17.13 2.89 14.77
CA LYS A 71 -18.58 2.73 14.58
C LYS A 71 -18.98 1.30 14.24
N VAL A 72 -18.03 0.49 13.77
CA VAL A 72 -18.21 -0.93 13.46
C VAL A 72 -17.47 -1.85 14.44
N GLY A 73 -17.18 -1.34 15.65
CA GLY A 73 -16.56 -2.13 16.72
C GLY A 73 -15.10 -2.55 16.47
N CYS A 74 -14.42 -1.95 15.50
CA CYS A 74 -13.04 -2.26 15.18
C CYS A 74 -12.08 -1.29 15.87
N SER A 75 -10.86 -1.76 16.19
CA SER A 75 -9.84 -0.96 16.88
C SER A 75 -8.98 -0.10 15.94
N SER A 76 -8.98 -0.39 14.65
CA SER A 76 -8.13 0.27 13.65
C SER A 76 -8.67 0.08 12.22
N PRO A 77 -8.17 0.83 11.22
CA PRO A 77 -8.48 0.58 9.81
C PRO A 77 -8.09 -0.83 9.34
N ALA A 78 -6.94 -1.35 9.80
CA ALA A 78 -6.54 -2.73 9.50
C ALA A 78 -7.53 -3.75 10.09
N ALA A 79 -8.05 -3.49 11.29
CA ALA A 79 -9.05 -4.34 11.92
C ALA A 79 -10.35 -4.39 11.10
N VAL A 80 -10.78 -3.27 10.51
CA VAL A 80 -11.94 -3.23 9.58
C VAL A 80 -11.69 -4.12 8.37
N LEU A 81 -10.52 -4.03 7.75
CA LEU A 81 -10.17 -4.86 6.60
C LEU A 81 -10.16 -6.36 6.95
N THR A 82 -9.72 -6.74 8.15
CA THR A 82 -9.72 -8.13 8.59
C THR A 82 -11.10 -8.63 9.00
N SER A 83 -11.90 -7.85 9.71
CA SER A 83 -13.17 -8.29 10.29
C SER A 83 -14.33 -8.17 9.30
N VAL A 84 -14.39 -7.06 8.55
CA VAL A 84 -15.48 -6.76 7.62
C VAL A 84 -15.18 -7.33 6.24
N ALA A 85 -13.98 -7.05 5.71
CA ALA A 85 -13.58 -7.47 4.38
C ALA A 85 -12.84 -8.83 4.34
N ARG A 86 -12.63 -9.47 5.51
CA ARG A 86 -12.04 -10.82 5.64
C ARG A 86 -10.63 -10.95 5.03
N LEU A 87 -9.87 -9.87 4.98
CA LEU A 87 -8.48 -9.92 4.53
C LEU A 87 -7.60 -10.63 5.56
N ARG A 88 -6.58 -11.35 5.08
CA ARG A 88 -5.49 -11.80 5.94
C ARG A 88 -4.80 -10.58 6.59
N PRO A 89 -4.30 -10.67 7.83
CA PRO A 89 -3.67 -9.55 8.52
C PRO A 89 -2.55 -8.87 7.73
N GLY A 90 -1.72 -9.63 7.02
CA GLY A 90 -0.66 -9.08 6.16
C GLY A 90 -1.20 -8.21 5.02
N ALA A 91 -2.26 -8.65 4.34
CA ALA A 91 -2.89 -7.91 3.25
C ALA A 91 -3.62 -6.65 3.75
N ALA A 92 -4.19 -6.69 4.95
CA ALA A 92 -4.78 -5.53 5.60
C ALA A 92 -3.70 -4.50 5.98
N LYS A 93 -2.58 -4.95 6.56
CA LYS A 93 -1.44 -4.10 6.89
C LYS A 93 -0.84 -3.44 5.65
N ALA A 94 -0.66 -4.20 4.56
CA ALA A 94 -0.16 -3.67 3.29
C ALA A 94 -1.07 -2.56 2.73
N ARG A 95 -2.39 -2.72 2.81
CA ARG A 95 -3.36 -1.69 2.40
C ARG A 95 -3.28 -0.42 3.26
N VAL A 96 -3.14 -0.56 4.57
CA VAL A 96 -2.96 0.61 5.47
C VAL A 96 -1.63 1.30 5.19
N GLN A 97 -0.55 0.54 5.00
CA GLN A 97 0.76 1.10 4.65
C GLN A 97 0.72 1.84 3.30
N ALA A 98 0.05 1.28 2.30
CA ALA A 98 -0.15 1.94 1.01
C ALA A 98 -1.01 3.21 1.15
N MET A 99 -2.08 3.17 1.94
CA MET A 99 -2.90 4.34 2.24
C MET A 99 -2.06 5.45 2.88
N ASP A 100 -1.31 5.16 3.94
CA ASP A 100 -0.46 6.14 4.64
C ASP A 100 0.62 6.73 3.72
N ALA A 101 1.14 5.93 2.79
CA ALA A 101 2.20 6.33 1.88
C ALA A 101 1.71 7.15 0.67
N LEU A 102 0.55 6.77 0.12
CA LEU A 102 0.13 7.18 -1.23
C LEU A 102 -1.09 8.11 -1.24
N THR A 103 -1.73 8.35 -0.10
CA THR A 103 -2.87 9.28 -0.03
C THR A 103 -2.47 10.63 0.55
N PRO A 104 -3.00 11.75 0.01
CA PRO A 104 -2.83 13.07 0.60
C PRO A 104 -3.33 13.09 2.05
N SER A 105 -2.74 13.97 2.86
CA SER A 105 -3.15 14.21 4.24
C SER A 105 -3.61 15.64 4.43
N VAL A 106 -4.37 15.90 5.50
CA VAL A 106 -4.81 17.26 5.85
C VAL A 106 -4.32 17.58 7.25
N THR A 107 -3.67 18.73 7.42
CA THR A 107 -3.21 19.22 8.72
C THR A 107 -4.40 19.68 9.59
N PRO A 108 -4.21 19.85 10.91
CA PRO A 108 -5.24 20.45 11.76
C PRO A 108 -5.67 21.87 11.32
N SER A 109 -4.81 22.59 10.60
CA SER A 109 -5.13 23.91 10.01
C SER A 109 -5.87 23.85 8.68
N GLY A 110 -6.10 22.65 8.13
CA GLY A 110 -6.82 22.45 6.86
C GLY A 110 -5.93 22.46 5.61
N GLU A 111 -4.61 22.52 5.77
CA GLU A 111 -3.68 22.46 4.65
C GLU A 111 -3.56 21.03 4.12
N VAL A 112 -3.65 20.87 2.79
CA VAL A 112 -3.45 19.58 2.13
C VAL A 112 -1.96 19.36 1.94
N ILE A 113 -1.47 18.24 2.48
CA ILE A 113 -0.13 17.74 2.27
C ILE A 113 -0.21 16.64 1.21
N GLU A 114 0.64 16.74 0.20
CA GLU A 114 0.80 15.73 -0.85
C GLU A 114 1.11 14.34 -0.28
N PRO A 115 0.85 13.26 -1.05
CA PRO A 115 1.29 11.92 -0.70
C PRO A 115 2.77 11.89 -0.34
N ARG A 116 3.16 10.99 0.56
CA ARG A 116 4.58 10.81 0.93
C ARG A 116 5.41 10.35 -0.27
N PHE A 117 4.81 9.53 -1.13
CA PHE A 117 5.43 9.01 -2.35
C PHE A 117 4.54 9.30 -3.57
N PRO A 118 4.55 10.53 -4.11
CA PRO A 118 3.67 10.94 -5.22
C PRO A 118 3.91 10.18 -6.52
N GLU A 119 5.15 9.87 -6.90
CA GLU A 119 5.44 9.12 -8.13
C GLU A 119 4.94 7.68 -8.01
N THR A 120 5.13 7.08 -6.85
CA THR A 120 4.60 5.74 -6.55
C THR A 120 3.07 5.73 -6.54
N ALA A 121 2.45 6.80 -6.04
CA ALA A 121 0.99 6.94 -6.05
C ALA A 121 0.44 7.03 -7.47
N ALA A 122 1.10 7.80 -8.35
CA ALA A 122 0.74 7.90 -9.77
C ALA A 122 0.81 6.54 -10.47
N LEU A 123 1.88 5.77 -10.27
CA LEU A 123 2.01 4.43 -10.85
C LEU A 123 0.90 3.45 -10.43
N LEU A 124 0.51 3.49 -9.16
CA LEU A 124 -0.58 2.64 -8.66
C LEU A 124 -1.92 3.08 -9.26
N ALA A 125 -2.17 4.40 -9.33
CA ALA A 125 -3.36 4.96 -9.95
C ALA A 125 -3.46 4.67 -11.46
N GLU A 126 -2.33 4.61 -12.16
CA GLU A 126 -2.26 4.16 -13.57
C GLU A 126 -2.48 2.65 -13.73
N GLY A 127 -2.35 1.86 -12.66
CA GLY A 127 -2.41 0.40 -12.66
C GLY A 127 -1.13 -0.27 -13.15
N VAL A 128 -0.02 0.46 -13.17
CA VAL A 128 1.30 -0.04 -13.61
C VAL A 128 1.90 -0.94 -12.54
N ILE A 129 1.70 -0.60 -11.27
CA ILE A 129 2.23 -1.33 -10.11
C ILE A 129 1.10 -1.84 -9.21
N ASP A 130 1.40 -2.84 -8.40
CA ASP A 130 0.51 -3.39 -7.37
C ASP A 130 0.98 -3.00 -5.95
N LEU A 131 0.26 -3.48 -4.93
CA LEU A 131 0.58 -3.18 -3.53
C LEU A 131 1.91 -3.81 -3.06
N ASP A 132 2.42 -4.84 -3.73
CA ASP A 132 3.70 -5.46 -3.38
C ASP A 132 4.86 -4.57 -3.84
N HIS A 133 4.76 -3.96 -5.03
CA HIS A 133 5.70 -2.91 -5.46
C HIS A 133 5.68 -1.71 -4.51
N VAL A 134 4.49 -1.26 -4.09
CA VAL A 134 4.36 -0.18 -3.09
C VAL A 134 5.08 -0.57 -1.80
N GLY A 135 4.89 -1.79 -1.32
CA GLY A 135 5.59 -2.33 -0.16
C GLY A 135 7.11 -2.29 -0.32
N ALA A 136 7.63 -2.68 -1.49
CA ALA A 136 9.07 -2.62 -1.80
C ALA A 136 9.60 -1.18 -1.76
N VAL A 137 8.90 -0.22 -2.41
CA VAL A 137 9.29 1.19 -2.39
C VAL A 137 9.28 1.74 -0.97
N VAL A 138 8.21 1.52 -0.20
CA VAL A 138 8.10 2.00 1.18
C VAL A 138 9.23 1.42 2.05
N LYS A 139 9.59 0.15 1.83
CA LYS A 139 10.68 -0.52 2.54
C LYS A 139 12.04 0.09 2.22
N VAL A 140 12.36 0.30 0.94
CA VAL A 140 13.63 0.93 0.52
C VAL A 140 13.71 2.37 1.02
N MET A 141 12.66 3.18 0.79
CA MET A 141 12.60 4.57 1.23
C MET A 141 12.70 4.73 2.75
N GLY A 142 12.25 3.72 3.51
CA GLY A 142 12.38 3.64 4.96
C GLY A 142 13.81 3.36 5.45
N LYS A 143 14.71 2.88 4.59
CA LYS A 143 16.12 2.62 4.94
C LYS A 143 17.01 3.85 4.76
N ILE A 144 16.60 4.81 3.93
CA ILE A 144 17.36 6.04 3.68
C ILE A 144 17.44 6.83 5.01
N PRO A 145 18.65 7.17 5.51
CA PRO A 145 18.83 7.96 6.73
C PRO A 145 18.12 9.31 6.65
N HIS A 146 17.68 9.83 7.80
CA HIS A 146 16.96 11.11 7.83
C HIS A 146 17.84 12.33 7.48
N LYS A 147 19.18 12.20 7.57
CA LYS A 147 20.15 13.25 7.21
C LYS A 147 20.35 13.42 5.70
N ILE A 148 19.88 12.49 4.89
CA ILE A 148 19.88 12.65 3.43
C ILE A 148 18.92 13.79 3.08
N ASP A 149 19.38 14.71 2.24
CA ASP A 149 18.64 15.89 1.86
C ASP A 149 17.26 15.54 1.24
N PRO A 150 16.19 16.30 1.53
CA PRO A 150 14.86 16.04 0.98
C PRO A 150 14.81 15.92 -0.54
N GLU A 151 15.59 16.69 -1.29
CA GLU A 151 15.66 16.62 -2.75
C GLU A 151 16.25 15.28 -3.20
N GLN A 152 17.33 14.81 -2.56
CA GLN A 152 17.91 13.50 -2.84
C GLN A 152 16.96 12.36 -2.49
N ARG A 153 16.18 12.50 -1.40
CA ARG A 153 15.13 11.53 -1.06
C ARG A 153 14.04 11.50 -2.14
N ALA A 154 13.57 12.65 -2.61
CA ALA A 154 12.57 12.72 -3.68
C ALA A 154 13.10 12.11 -4.99
N ASN A 155 14.33 12.44 -5.39
CA ASN A 155 14.98 11.85 -6.56
C ASN A 155 15.15 10.33 -6.45
N THR A 156 15.34 9.80 -5.22
CA THR A 156 15.39 8.36 -4.98
C THR A 156 14.04 7.70 -5.23
N GLU A 157 12.94 8.35 -4.85
CA GLU A 157 11.60 7.83 -5.16
C GLU A 157 11.36 7.77 -6.67
N VAL A 158 11.70 8.84 -7.40
CA VAL A 158 11.60 8.88 -8.88
C VAL A 158 12.36 7.69 -9.50
N ALA A 159 13.59 7.45 -9.05
CA ALA A 159 14.39 6.33 -9.53
C ALA A 159 13.75 4.96 -9.22
N LEU A 160 13.15 4.80 -8.02
CA LEU A 160 12.44 3.57 -7.65
C LEU A 160 11.16 3.38 -8.48
N ALA A 161 10.41 4.45 -8.74
CA ALA A 161 9.23 4.43 -9.61
C ALA A 161 9.59 3.95 -11.02
N ASP A 162 10.69 4.46 -11.59
CA ASP A 162 11.21 4.01 -12.89
C ASP A 162 11.66 2.55 -12.90
N LEU A 163 12.14 2.02 -11.76
CA LEU A 163 12.47 0.61 -11.62
C LEU A 163 11.20 -0.25 -11.56
N CYS A 164 10.15 0.20 -10.87
CA CYS A 164 8.88 -0.52 -10.79
C CYS A 164 8.21 -0.71 -12.15
N ARG A 165 8.45 0.18 -13.13
CA ARG A 165 7.94 0.00 -14.50
C ARG A 165 8.60 -1.18 -15.25
N ARG A 166 9.76 -1.66 -14.79
CA ARG A 166 10.61 -2.62 -15.53
C ARG A 166 10.83 -3.94 -14.79
N TYR A 167 10.73 -3.94 -13.47
CA TYR A 167 11.13 -5.06 -12.62
C TYR A 167 10.04 -5.40 -11.60
N ASN A 168 10.04 -6.67 -11.18
CA ASN A 168 9.15 -7.14 -10.12
C ASN A 168 9.53 -6.57 -8.74
N PRO A 169 8.67 -6.71 -7.71
CA PRO A 169 8.90 -6.08 -6.40
C PRO A 169 10.21 -6.50 -5.73
N ALA A 170 10.58 -7.77 -5.82
CA ALA A 170 11.79 -8.30 -5.20
C ALA A 170 13.06 -7.70 -5.84
N ALA A 171 13.09 -7.59 -7.17
CA ALA A 171 14.19 -6.95 -7.88
C ALA A 171 14.26 -5.45 -7.60
N VAL A 172 13.11 -4.75 -7.53
CA VAL A 172 13.07 -3.34 -7.12
C VAL A 172 13.67 -3.17 -5.72
N GLU A 173 13.35 -4.05 -4.77
CA GLU A 173 13.92 -4.00 -3.44
C GLU A 173 15.44 -4.18 -3.46
N THR A 174 15.94 -5.22 -4.14
CA THR A 174 17.39 -5.49 -4.24
C THR A 174 18.16 -4.35 -4.92
N ILE A 175 17.63 -3.79 -6.01
CA ILE A 175 18.27 -2.66 -6.69
C ILE A 175 18.19 -1.41 -5.82
N GLY A 176 17.06 -1.18 -5.17
CA GLY A 176 16.84 -0.06 -4.26
C GLY A 176 17.78 -0.07 -3.05
N GLU A 177 18.07 -1.24 -2.49
CA GLU A 177 19.08 -1.38 -1.42
C GLU A 177 20.45 -0.87 -1.87
N ARG A 178 20.87 -1.20 -3.09
CA ARG A 178 22.13 -0.68 -3.64
C ARG A 178 22.10 0.84 -3.80
N ILE A 179 20.97 1.43 -4.17
CA ILE A 179 20.82 2.90 -4.23
C ILE A 179 21.04 3.49 -2.83
N VAL A 180 20.48 2.88 -1.78
CA VAL A 180 20.68 3.32 -0.40
C VAL A 180 22.15 3.21 0.00
N ASP A 181 22.83 2.12 -0.35
CA ASP A 181 24.26 1.94 -0.09
C ASP A 181 25.12 3.03 -0.77
N TYR A 182 24.74 3.48 -1.98
CA TYR A 182 25.42 4.61 -2.63
C TYR A 182 25.15 5.96 -1.98
N LEU A 183 24.00 6.13 -1.31
CA LEU A 183 23.67 7.37 -0.59
C LEU A 183 24.41 7.49 0.75
N ASP A 184 24.70 6.37 1.41
CA ASP A 184 25.47 6.32 2.66
C ASP A 184 26.57 5.24 2.58
N PRO A 185 27.60 5.43 1.73
CA PRO A 185 28.61 4.40 1.46
C PRO A 185 29.43 4.02 2.69
N ASP A 186 29.58 4.94 3.64
CA ASP A 186 30.30 4.72 4.88
C ASP A 186 29.38 4.22 6.02
N GLY A 187 28.05 4.21 5.83
CA GLY A 187 27.08 3.86 6.86
C GLY A 187 27.06 4.81 8.06
N ARG A 188 27.55 6.05 7.88
CA ARG A 188 27.77 7.02 8.98
C ARG A 188 26.65 8.03 9.12
N LEU A 189 25.73 8.11 8.15
CA LEU A 189 24.64 9.07 8.19
C LEU A 189 23.53 8.62 9.12
N ALA A 190 23.35 7.31 9.29
CA ALA A 190 22.40 6.76 10.26
C ALA A 190 22.85 7.02 11.71
N ASP A 191 22.00 7.68 12.50
CA ASP A 191 22.26 7.95 13.91
C ASP A 191 21.20 7.34 14.84
N ASP A 192 21.14 7.81 16.09
CA ASP A 192 20.23 7.26 17.08
C ASP A 192 18.75 7.46 16.71
N VAL A 193 18.42 8.54 15.98
CA VAL A 193 17.05 8.78 15.49
C VAL A 193 16.63 7.71 14.49
N ASP A 194 17.54 7.31 13.61
CA ASP A 194 17.28 6.24 12.64
C ASP A 194 17.25 4.87 13.31
N ARG A 195 18.12 4.62 14.30
CA ARG A 195 18.11 3.37 15.08
C ARG A 195 16.85 3.24 15.94
N ALA A 196 16.37 4.32 16.54
CA ALA A 196 15.15 4.33 17.35
C ALA A 196 13.92 3.86 16.56
N LYS A 197 13.85 4.17 15.26
CA LYS A 197 12.77 3.70 14.37
C LYS A 197 12.82 2.19 14.08
N LYS A 198 13.99 1.57 14.19
CA LYS A 198 14.21 0.14 13.87
C LYS A 198 14.21 -0.75 15.12
N ARG A 199 14.60 -0.19 16.26
CA ARG A 199 14.80 -0.93 17.51
C ARG A 199 13.49 -1.46 18.05
N GLY A 200 13.50 -2.72 18.45
CA GLY A 200 12.35 -3.38 19.04
C GLY A 200 12.50 -4.89 18.98
N VAL A 201 11.86 -5.56 19.94
CA VAL A 201 11.74 -7.01 20.00
C VAL A 201 10.27 -7.36 19.94
N SER A 202 9.93 -8.30 19.07
CA SER A 202 8.63 -8.95 19.05
C SER A 202 8.77 -10.41 19.40
N VAL A 203 7.82 -10.89 20.21
CA VAL A 203 7.63 -12.30 20.49
C VAL A 203 6.33 -12.68 19.82
N GLY A 204 6.39 -13.64 18.90
CA GLY A 204 5.21 -14.18 18.24
C GLY A 204 4.38 -15.05 19.20
N ASP A 205 3.20 -15.44 18.74
CA ASP A 205 2.35 -16.36 19.48
C ASP A 205 3.09 -17.67 19.76
N GLN A 206 2.83 -18.27 20.91
CA GLN A 206 3.40 -19.58 21.26
C GLN A 206 2.77 -20.66 20.37
N ALA A 207 3.62 -21.43 19.70
CA ALA A 207 3.21 -22.54 18.87
C ALA A 207 2.88 -23.78 19.73
N VAL A 208 2.33 -24.81 19.09
CA VAL A 208 1.89 -26.06 19.74
C VAL A 208 3.03 -26.84 20.39
N ASP A 209 4.27 -26.60 19.98
CA ASP A 209 5.50 -27.15 20.55
C ASP A 209 6.01 -26.35 21.76
N MET A 210 5.22 -25.39 22.25
CA MET A 210 5.55 -24.45 23.32
C MET A 210 6.69 -23.48 22.98
N MET A 211 7.11 -23.41 21.71
CA MET A 211 8.11 -22.47 21.25
C MET A 211 7.45 -21.17 20.77
N ALA A 212 8.07 -20.03 21.04
CA ALA A 212 7.67 -18.74 20.49
C ALA A 212 8.81 -18.15 19.66
N LYS A 213 8.49 -17.62 18.47
CA LYS A 213 9.48 -16.96 17.63
C LYS A 213 9.82 -15.58 18.21
N VAL A 214 11.09 -15.32 18.46
CA VAL A 214 11.59 -13.98 18.81
C VAL A 214 12.26 -13.36 17.58
N ALA A 215 11.93 -12.12 17.28
CA ALA A 215 12.56 -11.36 16.20
C ALA A 215 12.70 -9.88 16.59
N GLY A 216 13.68 -9.19 16.03
CA GLY A 216 13.88 -7.77 16.36
C GLY A 216 15.24 -7.24 15.94
N HIS A 217 15.42 -5.94 16.13
CA HIS A 217 16.72 -5.28 16.05
C HIS A 217 17.04 -4.70 17.43
N LEU A 218 18.21 -5.05 17.95
CA LEU A 218 18.76 -4.47 19.17
C LEU A 218 19.80 -3.42 18.81
N ASP A 219 19.96 -2.42 19.66
CA ASP A 219 21.17 -1.61 19.66
C ASP A 219 22.36 -2.41 20.22
N PRO A 220 23.60 -2.09 19.79
CA PRO A 220 24.81 -2.62 20.41
C PRO A 220 24.97 -2.25 21.89
#